data_AF-A0A9D4CGB0-F1
#
_entry.id   AF-A0A9D4CGB0-F1
#
_cell.length_a   1.000
_cell.length_b   1.000
_cell.length_c   1.000
_cell.angle_alpha   90.00
_cell.angle_beta   90.00
_cell.angle_gamma   90.00
#
_symmetry.space_group_name_H-M   'P 1'
#
loop_
_entity.id
_entity.type
_entity.pdbx_description
1 polymer ?
#
loop_
_entity_poly.entity_id
_entity_poly.type
_entity_poly.pdbx_seq_one_letter_code
_entity_poly.pdbx_strand_id
1 'polypeptide(L)' 'MVAISPPSYLEGPKRMTRHMHPLSFRQVHTSANYFKYSFFPYTIVLWNGLPASVVQQADLEEFKRCLSPTLLPSRP' A
#
# COMPACT_ATOMS: atom_id res chain seq x y z
N MET A 1 21.00 5.59 1.77
CA MET A 1 19.86 4.69 2.06
C MET A 1 20.20 3.31 1.53
N VAL A 2 20.21 2.27 2.37
CA VAL A 2 20.45 0.89 1.90
C VAL A 2 19.16 0.38 1.29
N ALA A 3 19.14 0.22 -0.03
CA ALA A 3 18.02 -0.41 -0.72
C ALA A 3 18.11 -1.92 -0.47
N ILE A 4 17.37 -2.41 0.52
CA ILE A 4 17.15 -3.86 0.65
C ILE A 4 16.28 -4.24 -0.55
N SER A 5 16.79 -5.14 -1.40
CA SER A 5 16.01 -5.65 -2.53
C SER A 5 14.65 -6.12 -2.01
N PRO A 6 13.53 -5.69 -2.63
CA PRO A 6 12.22 -6.15 -2.22
C PRO A 6 12.26 -7.68 -2.22
N PRO A 7 11.80 -8.32 -1.14
CA PRO A 7 11.74 -9.76 -1.11
C PRO A 7 10.87 -10.25 -2.28
N SER A 8 11.22 -11.42 -2.84
CA SER A 8 10.62 -11.96 -4.08
C SER A 8 9.10 -12.12 -4.07
N TYR A 9 8.46 -11.98 -2.89
CA TYR A 9 7.01 -12.01 -2.74
C TYR A 9 6.31 -10.65 -2.93
N LEU A 10 7.04 -9.53 -3.03
CA LEU A 10 6.48 -8.20 -3.36
C LEU A 10 6.56 -7.97 -4.87
N GLU A 11 5.53 -8.42 -5.58
CA GLU A 11 5.40 -8.25 -7.03
C GLU A 11 4.40 -7.15 -7.37
N GLY A 12 4.54 -6.52 -8.54
CA GLY A 12 3.50 -5.68 -9.11
C GLY A 12 2.28 -6.49 -9.56
N PRO A 13 1.10 -5.86 -9.72
CA PRO A 13 -0.09 -6.56 -10.19
C PRO A 13 0.10 -7.07 -11.63
N LYS A 14 -0.26 -8.33 -11.88
CA LYS A 14 -0.22 -8.94 -13.23
C LYS A 14 -1.15 -8.23 -14.23
N ARG A 15 -2.21 -7.58 -13.72
CA ARG A 15 -3.18 -6.82 -14.50
C ARG A 15 -3.56 -5.57 -13.73
N MET A 16 -3.39 -4.40 -14.34
CA MET A 16 -3.86 -3.15 -13.77
C MET A 16 -5.38 -3.01 -13.94
N THR A 17 -6.03 -2.43 -12.94
CA THR A 17 -7.45 -2.06 -12.97
C THR A 17 -7.60 -0.57 -12.72
N ARG A 18 -8.76 0.01 -13.04
CA ARG A 18 -9.01 1.46 -12.86
C ARG A 18 -8.87 1.98 -11.43
N HIS A 19 -8.94 1.10 -10.43
CA HIS A 19 -8.84 1.46 -9.01
C HIS A 19 -7.40 1.33 -8.48
N MET A 20 -6.45 0.92 -9.31
CA MET A 20 -5.04 0.76 -8.93
C MET A 20 -4.23 1.96 -9.40
N HIS A 21 -3.23 2.32 -8.60
CA HIS A 21 -2.22 3.31 -8.96
C HIS A 21 -0.96 2.61 -9.53
N PRO A 22 -0.06 3.33 -10.22
CA PRO A 22 1.13 2.73 -10.85
C PRO A 22 2.07 2.00 -9.88
N LEU A 23 2.04 2.39 -8.61
CA LEU A 23 2.86 1.84 -7.52
C LEU A 23 2.10 0.82 -6.66
N SER A 24 0.98 0.27 -7.15
CA SER A 24 0.25 -0.77 -6.43
C SER A 24 1.02 -2.10 -6.46
N PHE A 25 0.83 -2.90 -5.42
CA PHE A 25 1.39 -4.25 -5.28
C PHE A 25 0.34 -5.33 -5.57
N ARG A 26 0.81 -6.52 -5.91
CA ARG A 26 -0.03 -7.71 -6.02
C ARG A 26 -0.56 -8.09 -4.65
N GLN A 27 -1.87 -8.09 -4.49
CA GLN A 27 -2.51 -8.55 -3.27
C GLN A 27 -2.36 -10.06 -3.11
N VAL A 28 -1.80 -10.49 -1.98
CA VAL A 28 -1.70 -11.90 -1.60
C VAL A 28 -2.99 -12.30 -0.90
N HIS A 29 -3.66 -13.32 -1.43
CA HIS A 29 -4.87 -13.87 -0.83
C HIS A 29 -4.54 -15.19 -0.13
N THR A 30 -5.04 -15.35 1.10
CA THR A 30 -4.89 -16.56 1.90
C THR A 30 -6.19 -16.79 2.67
N SER A 31 -6.61 -18.05 2.76
CA SER A 31 -7.78 -18.47 3.54
C SER A 31 -7.46 -18.62 5.03
N ALA A 32 -6.19 -18.71 5.39
CA ALA A 32 -5.78 -18.88 6.77
C ALA A 32 -5.70 -17.53 7.49
N ASN A 33 -6.49 -17.37 8.55
CA ASN A 33 -6.60 -16.10 9.29
C ASN A 33 -5.24 -15.60 9.80
N TYR A 34 -4.36 -16.49 10.28
CA TYR A 34 -3.04 -16.08 10.76
C TYR A 34 -2.18 -15.41 9.68
N PHE A 35 -2.24 -15.91 8.44
CA PHE A 35 -1.58 -15.26 7.31
C PHE A 35 -2.32 -14.01 6.83
N LYS A 36 -3.66 -14.01 6.86
CA LYS A 36 -4.49 -12.87 6.42
C LYS A 36 -4.23 -11.62 7.26
N TYR A 37 -4.08 -11.80 8.57
CA TYR A 37 -3.77 -10.72 9.52
C TYR A 37 -2.27 -10.56 9.77
N SER A 38 -1.42 -11.29 9.06
CA SER A 38 0.01 -11.01 9.06
C SER A 38 0.28 -9.65 8.41
N PHE A 39 1.43 -9.07 8.76
CA PHE A 39 1.81 -7.73 8.34
C PHE A 39 1.73 -7.53 6.81
N PHE A 40 2.27 -8.43 6.00
CA PHE A 40 2.37 -8.23 4.55
C PHE A 40 1.02 -8.20 3.82
N PRO A 41 0.13 -9.21 3.92
CA PRO A 41 -1.15 -9.17 3.20
C PRO A 41 -2.03 -8.00 3.63
N TYR A 42 -2.01 -7.65 4.92
CA TYR A 42 -2.77 -6.54 5.45
C TYR A 42 -2.25 -5.18 4.97
N THR A 43 -0.93 -4.94 5.07
CA THR A 43 -0.33 -3.66 4.66
C THR A 43 -0.43 -3.42 3.16
N ILE A 44 -0.32 -4.44 2.32
CA ILE A 44 -0.49 -4.30 0.85
C ILE A 44 -1.87 -3.71 0.51
N VAL A 45 -2.92 -4.11 1.21
CA VAL A 45 -4.28 -3.56 1.00
C VAL A 45 -4.32 -2.09 1.36
N LEU A 46 -3.70 -1.70 2.47
CA LEU A 46 -3.63 -0.30 2.90
C LEU A 46 -2.90 0.56 1.87
N TRP A 47 -1.71 0.11 1.42
CA TRP A 47 -0.88 0.82 0.44
C TRP A 47 -1.59 0.97 -0.91
N ASN A 48 -2.23 -0.09 -1.40
CA ASN A 48 -2.97 -0.06 -2.66
C ASN A 48 -4.22 0.83 -2.61
N GLY A 49 -4.77 1.07 -1.42
CA GLY A 49 -5.92 1.95 -1.22
C GLY A 49 -5.57 3.43 -1.21
N LEU A 50 -4.28 3.79 -1.20
CA LEU A 50 -3.86 5.18 -1.21
C LEU A 50 -4.13 5.82 -2.58
N PRO A 51 -4.61 7.09 -2.61
CA PRO A 51 -4.76 7.82 -3.87
C PRO A 51 -3.42 7.98 -4.58
N ALA A 52 -3.41 7.90 -5.91
CA ALA A 52 -2.21 8.07 -6.72
C ALA A 52 -1.49 9.41 -6.43
N SER A 53 -2.25 10.47 -6.17
CA SER A 53 -1.72 11.79 -5.81
C SER A 53 -0.90 11.76 -4.52
N VAL A 54 -1.22 10.88 -3.57
CA VAL A 54 -0.48 10.71 -2.31
C VAL A 54 0.78 9.87 -2.57
N VAL A 55 0.65 8.75 -3.28
CA VAL A 55 1.76 7.79 -3.46
C VAL A 55 2.86 8.34 -4.38
N GLN A 56 2.54 9.29 -5.26
CA GLN A 56 3.50 9.89 -6.20
C GLN A 56 4.27 11.08 -5.63
N GLN A 57 4.07 11.47 -4.37
CA GLN A 57 4.84 12.54 -3.74
C GLN A 57 6.33 12.13 -3.68
N ALA A 58 7.21 13.03 -4.13
CA ALA A 58 8.65 12.77 -4.17
C ALA A 58 9.32 12.99 -2.80
N ASP A 59 8.74 13.86 -1.98
CA ASP A 59 9.22 14.16 -0.63
C ASP A 59 8.41 13.43 0.46
N LEU A 60 9.13 12.98 1.49
CA LEU A 60 8.54 12.23 2.60
C LEU A 60 7.63 13.10 3.46
N GLU A 61 7.97 14.37 3.68
CA GLU A 61 7.14 15.25 4.50
C GLU A 61 5.87 15.65 3.76
N GLU A 62 5.94 15.84 2.44
CA GLU A 62 4.76 16.03 1.59
C GLU A 62 3.84 14.82 1.60
N PHE A 63 4.40 13.60 1.47
CA PHE A 63 3.66 12.36 1.61
C PHE A 63 2.92 12.28 2.96
N LYS A 64 3.63 12.52 4.08
CA LYS A 64 3.03 12.51 5.43
C LYS A 64 1.92 13.55 5.58
N ARG A 65 2.10 14.74 5.01
CA ARG A 65 1.08 15.80 5.02
C ARG A 65 -0.16 15.42 4.22
N CYS A 66 -0.02 14.69 3.11
CA CYS A 66 -1.15 14.23 2.30
C CYS A 66 -1.86 13.00 2.90
N LEU A 67 -1.19 12.23 3.76
CA LEU A 67 -1.77 11.11 4.50
C LEU A 67 -2.61 11.53 5.71
N SER A 68 -2.21 12.60 6.41
CA SER A 68 -2.88 13.05 7.64
C SER A 68 -4.39 13.35 7.51
N PRO A 69 -4.93 13.81 6.36
CA PRO A 69 -6.37 14.03 6.19
C PRO A 69 -7.15 12.76 5.84
N THR A 70 -6.49 11.71 5.32
CA THR A 70 -7.15 10.54 4.71
C THR A 70 -7.26 9.34 5.66
N LEU A 71 -6.50 9.30 6.76
CA LEU A 71 -6.44 8.16 7.69
C LEU A 71 -7.10 8.38 9.05
N LEU A 72 -7.66 9.56 9.33
CA LEU A 72 -8.49 9.76 10.52
C LEU A 72 -9.95 9.48 10.17
N PRO A 73 -10.55 8.34 10.56
CA PRO A 73 -11.98 8.32 10.76
C PRO A 73 -12.25 9.37 11.84
N SER A 74 -12.96 10.44 11.48
CA SER A 74 -13.58 11.34 12.46
C SER A 74 -14.51 10.50 13.32
N ARG A 75 -14.03 10.08 14.49
CA ARG A 75 -14.84 9.39 15.47
C ARG A 75 -15.44 10.45 16.40
N PRO A 76 -16.77 10.60 16.47
CA PRO A 76 -17.41 11.28 17.60
C PRO A 76 -17.23 10.49 18.89
#